data_AF-A0A1W2F4N0-F1
#
_entry.id   AF-A0A1W2F4N0-F1
#
_cell.length_a   1.000
_cell.length_b   1.000
_cell.length_c   1.000
_cell.angle_alpha   90.00
_cell.angle_beta   90.00
_cell.angle_gamma   90.00
#
_symmetry.space_group_name_H-M   'P 1'
#
loop_
_entity.id
_entity.type
_entity.pdbx_description
1 polymer ?
#
loop_
_entity_poly.entity_id
_entity_poly.type
_entity_poly.pdbx_seq_one_letter_code
_entity_poly.pdbx_strand_id
1 'polypeptide(L)'
;MLKINRLRIELKTEKGIYGIDESFDYGLNFIASNDNTCGKSSILAAIYYCFGFEEIIGGRGEKVLTSVYKTSIEDGDLILPVLESGAFLEITNGETVITVFRAAKMQNRDSKLISVFFSSMENVGQPNILVDDMYVHLPNSATNNKGFHNFLEHFLHLELPLVPASDDVARKLYLQLIFSCMFIEQKHGWADIFSGMPILGIRESKKRVIEFILSLDTLENEKKKEHLRNLENQINSKWRALGQLLEDSANKQLCSINALPLTPRILNEADLSRISINKGNISIEDYISSLQIEYNNLMQLTPKIVDNFDQIQEELNEIEKSMTTFERDIRQYIDMTAAEDLSIKSLINNLEIINNDIRNNKDAARLRNLGSELNCLSSLDIYALFVISLFKIHYCQILII
;
A
#
# COMPACT_ATOMS: atom_id res chain seq x y z
N MET A 1 -10.25 -22.11 6.76
CA MET A 1 -11.03 -21.55 7.90
C MET A 1 -10.12 -21.52 9.12
N LEU A 2 -10.01 -20.38 9.81
CA LEU A 2 -9.22 -20.29 11.05
C LEU A 2 -9.83 -21.19 12.12
N LYS A 3 -9.02 -22.07 12.71
CA LYS A 3 -9.37 -22.85 13.90
C LYS A 3 -8.23 -22.76 14.91
N ILE A 4 -8.58 -22.60 16.18
CA ILE A 4 -7.65 -22.70 17.30
C ILE A 4 -7.66 -24.15 17.77
N ASN A 5 -6.49 -24.78 17.82
CA ASN A 5 -6.36 -26.20 18.19
C ASN A 5 -5.93 -26.39 19.64
N ARG A 6 -5.02 -25.56 20.15
CA ARG A 6 -4.44 -25.72 21.49
C ARG A 6 -3.92 -24.38 22.02
N LEU A 7 -4.10 -24.14 23.31
CA LEU A 7 -3.53 -23.00 24.01
C LEU A 7 -2.68 -23.52 25.17
N ARG A 8 -1.42 -23.08 25.20
CA ARG A 8 -0.52 -23.33 26.32
C ARG A 8 -0.02 -22.01 26.89
N ILE A 9 -0.38 -21.72 28.13
CA ILE A 9 0.12 -20.58 28.88
C ILE A 9 1.20 -21.06 29.83
N GLU A 10 2.33 -20.36 29.86
CA GLU A 10 3.44 -20.67 30.75
C GLU A 10 3.76 -19.48 31.65
N LEU A 11 3.82 -19.74 32.94
CA LEU A 11 4.17 -18.81 34.00
C LEU A 11 5.32 -19.43 34.79
N LYS A 12 6.54 -18.99 34.55
CA LYS A 12 7.72 -19.51 35.23
C LYS A 12 7.92 -18.76 36.54
N THR A 13 7.94 -19.52 37.63
CA THR A 13 8.24 -19.04 38.98
C THR A 13 9.46 -19.79 39.52
N GLU A 14 9.97 -19.39 40.69
CA GLU A 14 11.06 -20.10 41.36
C GLU A 14 10.72 -21.55 41.72
N LYS A 15 9.43 -21.88 41.89
CA LYS A 15 8.97 -23.23 42.25
C LYS A 15 8.66 -24.13 41.06
N GLY A 16 8.62 -23.58 39.85
CA GLY A 16 8.28 -24.32 38.65
C GLY A 16 7.40 -23.53 37.68
N ILE A 17 6.91 -24.24 36.67
CA ILE A 17 6.05 -23.70 35.62
C ILE A 17 4.59 -23.92 36.03
N TYR A 18 3.87 -22.82 36.20
CA TYR A 18 2.43 -22.80 36.36
C TYR A 18 1.77 -22.41 35.04
N GLY A 19 0.53 -22.81 34.82
CA GLY A 19 -0.17 -22.48 33.59
C GLY A 19 -1.24 -23.48 33.23
N ILE A 20 -1.65 -23.42 31.96
CA ILE A 20 -2.66 -24.30 31.39
C ILE A 20 -2.16 -24.77 30.02
N ASP A 21 -2.45 -26.01 29.67
CA ASP A 21 -2.09 -26.58 28.38
C ASP A 21 -3.25 -27.47 27.91
N GLU A 22 -4.15 -26.87 27.12
CA GLU A 22 -5.44 -27.49 26.76
C GLU A 22 -5.68 -27.44 25.25
N SER A 23 -6.23 -28.53 24.71
CA SER A 23 -6.68 -28.65 23.33
C SER A 23 -8.16 -28.32 23.19
N PHE A 24 -8.52 -27.66 22.10
CA PHE A 24 -9.91 -27.36 21.74
C PHE A 24 -10.44 -28.37 20.74
N ASP A 25 -11.62 -28.92 21.04
CA ASP A 25 -12.33 -29.83 20.17
C ASP A 25 -13.04 -29.09 19.04
N TYR A 26 -13.44 -29.85 18.01
CA TYR A 26 -14.25 -29.30 16.93
C TYR A 26 -15.68 -28.98 17.43
N GLY A 27 -16.14 -27.76 17.17
CA GLY A 27 -17.48 -27.30 17.53
C GLY A 27 -17.49 -26.41 18.78
N LEU A 28 -18.38 -26.70 19.71
CA LEU A 28 -18.63 -25.85 20.88
C LEU A 28 -17.77 -26.27 22.05
N ASN A 29 -16.89 -25.38 22.50
CA ASN A 29 -16.04 -25.56 23.67
C ASN A 29 -16.54 -24.68 24.82
N PHE A 30 -16.60 -25.22 26.04
CA PHE A 30 -17.02 -24.50 27.23
C PHE A 30 -15.84 -24.30 28.19
N ILE A 31 -15.59 -23.05 28.59
CA ILE A 31 -14.64 -22.72 29.65
C ILE A 31 -15.45 -22.40 30.91
N ALA A 32 -15.52 -23.38 31.81
CA ALA A 32 -16.23 -23.26 33.09
C ALA A 32 -15.24 -23.23 34.25
N SER A 33 -15.61 -22.56 35.33
CA SER A 33 -14.91 -22.61 36.60
C SER A 33 -15.92 -22.65 37.73
N ASN A 34 -15.58 -23.35 38.82
CA ASN A 34 -16.49 -23.52 39.96
C ASN A 34 -16.71 -22.21 40.73
N ASP A 35 -15.70 -21.34 40.78
CA ASP A 35 -15.78 -20.05 41.43
C ASP A 35 -15.67 -18.86 40.46
N ASN A 36 -16.02 -17.68 40.95
CA ASN A 36 -15.74 -16.43 40.28
C ASN A 36 -14.23 -16.12 40.35
N THR A 37 -13.72 -15.44 39.32
CA THR A 37 -12.33 -14.96 39.27
C THR A 37 -11.25 -16.04 39.08
N CYS A 38 -11.61 -17.25 38.63
CA CYS A 38 -10.65 -18.33 38.32
C CYS A 38 -9.93 -18.19 36.96
N GLY A 39 -9.77 -16.98 36.43
CA GLY A 39 -8.98 -16.77 35.21
C GLY A 39 -9.65 -17.10 33.86
N LYS A 40 -10.97 -17.27 33.79
CA LYS A 40 -11.71 -17.46 32.52
C LYS A 40 -11.39 -16.37 31.48
N SER A 41 -11.45 -15.11 31.91
CA SER A 41 -11.10 -13.96 31.07
C SER A 41 -9.61 -13.92 30.73
N SER A 42 -8.74 -14.46 31.59
CA SER A 42 -7.29 -14.54 31.36
C SER A 42 -6.94 -15.48 30.20
N ILE A 43 -7.70 -16.57 30.03
CA ILE A 43 -7.54 -17.53 28.91
C ILE A 43 -7.90 -16.85 27.59
N LEU A 44 -9.07 -16.20 27.53
CA LEU A 44 -9.50 -15.46 26.35
C LEU A 44 -8.52 -14.32 26.02
N ALA A 45 -8.07 -13.58 27.03
CA ALA A 45 -7.09 -12.51 26.84
C ALA A 45 -5.77 -13.04 26.25
N ALA A 46 -5.30 -14.22 26.67
CA ALA A 46 -4.10 -14.84 26.10
C ALA A 46 -4.26 -15.18 24.62
N ILE A 47 -5.42 -15.69 24.19
CA ILE A 47 -5.69 -15.99 22.78
C ILE A 47 -5.58 -14.72 21.92
N TYR A 48 -6.30 -13.65 22.30
CA TYR A 48 -6.24 -12.37 21.58
C TYR A 48 -4.87 -11.72 21.65
N TYR A 49 -4.16 -11.91 22.75
CA TYR A 49 -2.78 -11.47 22.90
C TYR A 49 -1.84 -12.21 21.93
N CYS A 50 -1.93 -13.52 21.77
CA CYS A 50 -1.17 -14.27 20.78
C CYS A 50 -1.45 -13.78 19.35
N PHE A 51 -2.68 -13.39 19.02
CA PHE A 51 -3.01 -12.80 17.72
C PHE A 51 -2.58 -11.33 17.53
N GLY A 52 -2.11 -10.65 18.59
CA GLY A 52 -1.85 -9.21 18.50
C GLY A 52 -3.12 -8.36 18.42
N PHE A 53 -4.25 -8.87 18.92
CA PHE A 53 -5.56 -8.26 18.89
C PHE A 53 -6.00 -7.75 20.28
N GLU A 54 -5.05 -7.52 21.18
CA GLU A 54 -5.35 -7.09 22.56
C GLU A 54 -6.08 -5.74 22.64
N GLU A 55 -5.99 -4.91 21.58
CA GLU A 55 -6.73 -3.65 21.46
C GLU A 55 -8.24 -3.85 21.46
N ILE A 56 -8.73 -5.04 21.08
CA ILE A 56 -10.15 -5.39 21.12
C ILE A 56 -10.66 -5.49 22.57
N ILE A 57 -9.79 -5.90 23.50
CA ILE A 57 -10.12 -6.05 24.92
C ILE A 57 -10.08 -4.69 25.63
N GLY A 58 -9.40 -3.69 25.05
CA GLY A 58 -9.37 -2.32 25.58
C GLY A 58 -7.99 -1.82 26.03
N GLY A 59 -6.90 -2.42 25.54
CA GLY A 59 -5.55 -1.87 25.76
C GLY A 59 -4.52 -2.43 24.80
N ARG A 60 -3.23 -2.09 25.01
CA ARG A 60 -2.15 -2.51 24.11
C ARG A 60 -0.99 -3.14 24.87
N GLY A 61 -0.42 -4.19 24.30
CA GLY A 61 0.66 -4.96 24.90
C GLY A 61 0.24 -5.79 26.11
N GLU A 62 1.22 -6.19 26.89
CA GLU A 62 1.10 -7.03 28.09
C GLU A 62 0.24 -6.39 29.20
N LYS A 63 -0.03 -5.08 29.11
CA LYS A 63 -0.88 -4.36 30.07
C LYS A 63 -2.31 -4.90 30.13
N VAL A 64 -2.81 -5.43 29.01
CA VAL A 64 -4.15 -6.04 28.89
C VAL A 64 -4.27 -7.35 29.66
N LEU A 65 -3.16 -8.07 29.81
CA LEU A 65 -3.13 -9.32 30.55
C LEU A 65 -3.32 -9.07 32.05
N THR A 66 -3.88 -10.05 32.75
CA THR A 66 -4.10 -9.98 34.20
C THR A 66 -2.78 -10.02 34.99
N SER A 67 -2.84 -9.72 36.29
CA SER A 67 -1.67 -9.71 37.20
C SER A 67 -0.90 -11.03 37.18
N VAL A 68 -1.59 -12.15 36.96
CA VAL A 68 -1.03 -13.50 36.86
C VAL A 68 0.08 -13.62 35.82
N TYR A 69 0.06 -12.81 34.75
CA TYR A 69 1.11 -12.82 33.73
C TYR A 69 2.30 -11.91 34.07
N LYS A 70 2.19 -11.02 35.06
CA LYS A 70 3.12 -9.90 35.24
C LYS A 70 3.78 -9.84 36.60
N THR A 71 3.01 -10.11 37.66
CA THR A 71 3.43 -9.85 39.04
C THR A 71 3.67 -11.16 39.77
N SER A 72 2.60 -11.91 40.03
CA SER A 72 2.62 -13.06 40.92
C SER A 72 1.44 -13.98 40.67
N ILE A 73 1.61 -15.23 41.06
CA ILE A 73 0.55 -16.24 41.12
C ILE A 73 0.36 -16.68 42.57
N GLU A 74 -0.90 -16.95 42.95
CA GLU A 74 -1.26 -17.47 44.27
C GLU A 74 -1.36 -19.00 44.18
N ASP A 75 -0.61 -19.69 45.03
CA ASP A 75 -0.62 -21.14 45.19
C ASP A 75 -0.89 -21.47 46.66
N GLY A 76 -2.17 -21.63 47.00
CA GLY A 76 -2.63 -21.69 48.39
C GLY A 76 -2.31 -20.40 49.14
N ASP A 77 -1.55 -20.49 50.24
CA ASP A 77 -1.11 -19.33 51.04
C ASP A 77 0.17 -18.66 50.49
N LEU A 78 0.75 -19.19 49.42
CA LEU A 78 2.02 -18.72 48.86
C LEU A 78 1.80 -17.79 47.67
N ILE A 79 2.35 -16.58 47.76
CA ILE A 79 2.40 -15.64 46.63
C ILE A 79 3.76 -15.79 45.97
N LEU A 80 3.77 -16.36 44.76
CA LEU A 80 4.99 -16.63 44.01
C LEU A 80 5.18 -15.56 42.93
N PRO A 81 6.35 -14.89 42.86
CA PRO A 81 6.62 -13.92 41.82
C PRO A 81 6.78 -14.62 40.46
N VAL A 82 6.18 -14.05 39.42
CA VAL A 82 6.35 -14.53 38.04
C VAL A 82 7.62 -13.95 37.46
N LEU A 83 8.58 -14.82 37.11
CA LEU A 83 9.87 -14.44 36.53
C LEU A 83 9.73 -14.26 35.02
N GLU A 84 9.15 -15.24 34.34
CA GLU A 84 8.85 -15.19 32.91
C GLU A 84 7.42 -15.63 32.64
N SER A 85 6.80 -15.07 31.61
CA SER A 85 5.47 -15.48 31.16
C SER A 85 5.31 -15.36 29.65
N GLY A 86 4.53 -16.27 29.09
CA GLY A 86 4.19 -16.27 27.67
C GLY A 86 3.04 -17.21 27.37
N ALA A 87 2.55 -17.12 26.14
CA ALA A 87 1.51 -18.00 25.65
C ALA A 87 1.86 -18.52 24.26
N PHE A 88 1.62 -19.81 24.07
CA PHE A 88 1.65 -20.51 22.79
C PHE A 88 0.23 -20.77 22.33
N LEU A 89 -0.04 -20.49 21.06
CA LEU A 89 -1.33 -20.71 20.43
C LEU A 89 -1.13 -21.51 19.15
N GLU A 90 -1.65 -22.72 19.10
CA GLU A 90 -1.68 -23.51 17.87
C GLU A 90 -2.94 -23.18 17.06
N ILE A 91 -2.75 -22.80 15.81
CA ILE A 91 -3.83 -22.48 14.87
C ILE A 91 -3.67 -23.22 13.55
N THR A 92 -4.79 -23.46 12.89
CA THR A 92 -4.82 -24.02 11.54
C THR A 92 -5.72 -23.19 10.64
N ASN A 93 -5.35 -23.08 9.36
CA ASN A 93 -6.20 -22.53 8.31
C ASN A 93 -7.03 -23.62 7.59
N GLY A 94 -6.88 -24.90 7.98
CA GLY A 94 -7.49 -26.07 7.35
C GLY A 94 -6.51 -26.90 6.53
N GLU A 95 -5.39 -26.32 6.09
CA GLU A 95 -4.36 -26.99 5.29
C GLU A 95 -3.03 -27.10 6.06
N THR A 96 -2.66 -26.02 6.75
CA THR A 96 -1.40 -25.88 7.47
C THR A 96 -1.67 -25.63 8.95
N VAL A 97 -0.75 -26.10 9.79
CA VAL A 97 -0.79 -25.91 11.25
C VAL A 97 0.46 -25.13 11.64
N ILE A 98 0.27 -24.07 12.42
CA ILE A 98 1.35 -23.25 12.96
C ILE A 98 1.15 -23.02 14.45
N THR A 99 2.25 -22.78 15.15
CA THR A 99 2.22 -22.41 16.56
C THR A 99 2.79 -21.01 16.74
N VAL A 100 2.04 -20.14 17.42
CA VAL A 100 2.40 -18.74 17.65
C VAL A 100 2.82 -18.59 19.11
N PHE A 101 4.00 -18.02 19.36
CA PHE A 101 4.46 -17.69 20.71
C PHE A 101 4.61 -16.19 20.89
N ARG A 102 4.06 -15.68 22.01
CA ARG A 102 4.24 -14.30 22.43
C ARG A 102 4.56 -14.23 23.92
N ALA A 103 5.67 -13.57 24.24
CA ALA A 103 6.10 -13.35 25.61
C ALA A 103 5.37 -12.15 26.22
N ALA A 104 4.85 -12.31 27.43
CA ALA A 104 4.23 -11.23 28.20
C ALA A 104 5.24 -10.59 29.17
N LYS A 105 6.11 -11.38 29.77
CA LYS A 105 7.21 -10.92 30.63
C LYS A 105 8.45 -11.78 30.37
N MET A 106 9.50 -11.19 29.82
CA MET A 106 10.76 -11.88 29.55
C MET A 106 11.87 -10.82 29.40
N GLN A 107 13.02 -11.00 30.04
CA GLN A 107 14.07 -9.96 30.04
C GLN A 107 14.66 -9.71 28.65
N ASN A 108 14.84 -10.77 27.86
CA ASN A 108 15.52 -10.69 26.57
C ASN A 108 14.55 -10.53 25.39
N ARG A 109 13.25 -10.30 25.63
CA ARG A 109 12.24 -10.28 24.57
C ARG A 109 11.12 -9.31 24.85
N ASP A 110 10.89 -8.40 23.91
CA ASP A 110 9.84 -7.39 23.97
C ASP A 110 8.45 -8.02 23.69
N SER A 111 7.43 -7.48 24.34
CA SER A 111 6.04 -7.94 24.21
C SER A 111 5.44 -7.73 22.81
N LYS A 112 6.12 -6.99 21.92
CA LYS A 112 5.74 -6.81 20.51
C LYS A 112 6.30 -7.89 19.59
N LEU A 113 7.19 -8.76 20.07
CA LEU A 113 7.78 -9.84 19.27
C LEU A 113 6.94 -11.11 19.33
N ILE A 114 6.57 -11.60 18.16
CA ILE A 114 5.85 -12.86 17.97
C ILE A 114 6.73 -13.83 17.20
N SER A 115 6.93 -15.04 17.73
CA SER A 115 7.58 -16.12 16.97
C SER A 115 6.51 -17.02 16.40
N VAL A 116 6.63 -17.32 15.11
CA VAL A 116 5.79 -18.27 14.40
C VAL A 116 6.61 -19.52 14.11
N PHE A 117 6.18 -20.64 14.67
CA PHE A 117 6.72 -21.95 14.40
C PHE A 117 5.85 -22.61 13.33
N PHE A 118 6.46 -23.04 12.23
CA PHE A 118 5.76 -23.76 11.16
C PHE A 118 5.61 -25.25 11.51
N SER A 119 4.99 -25.52 12.67
CA SER A 119 4.75 -26.86 13.21
C SER A 119 3.59 -26.86 14.20
N SER A 120 3.12 -28.06 14.52
CA SER A 120 2.28 -28.28 15.71
C SER A 120 3.06 -28.00 17.00
N MET A 121 2.31 -27.78 18.08
CA MET A 121 2.83 -27.41 19.40
C MET A 121 3.71 -28.51 20.01
N GLU A 122 3.45 -29.79 19.70
CA GLU A 122 4.24 -30.93 20.18
C GLU A 122 5.67 -30.94 19.66
N ASN A 123 5.87 -30.40 18.45
CA ASN A 123 7.17 -30.39 17.82
C ASN A 123 8.00 -29.17 18.24
N VAL A 124 7.39 -28.13 18.84
CA VAL A 124 8.07 -26.90 19.27
C VAL A 124 9.28 -27.24 20.15
N GLY A 125 10.48 -26.90 19.67
CA GLY A 125 11.76 -27.24 20.33
C GLY A 125 12.62 -28.27 19.58
N GLN A 126 12.12 -28.88 18.50
CA GLN A 126 12.96 -29.70 17.63
C GLN A 126 13.90 -28.84 16.76
N PRO A 127 15.13 -29.29 16.50
CA PRO A 127 16.17 -28.49 15.83
C PRO A 127 15.87 -28.16 14.35
N ASN A 128 14.95 -28.89 13.70
CA ASN A 128 14.66 -28.73 12.27
C ASN A 128 13.41 -27.90 11.97
N ILE A 129 12.85 -27.19 12.95
CA ILE A 129 11.63 -26.41 12.73
C ILE A 129 11.98 -25.03 12.20
N LEU A 130 11.28 -24.64 11.14
CA LEU A 130 11.32 -23.28 10.64
C LEU A 130 10.62 -22.36 11.66
N VAL A 131 11.37 -21.37 12.14
CA VAL A 131 10.87 -20.32 13.03
C VAL A 131 11.03 -18.99 12.33
N ASP A 132 9.97 -18.18 12.31
CA ASP A 132 10.05 -16.81 11.85
C ASP A 132 9.58 -15.83 12.93
N ASP A 133 10.41 -14.81 13.18
CA ASP A 133 10.13 -13.77 14.14
C ASP A 133 9.53 -12.55 13.44
N MET A 134 8.39 -12.12 13.98
CA MET A 134 7.57 -11.05 13.45
C MET A 134 7.23 -10.04 14.55
N TYR A 135 6.83 -8.84 14.16
CA TYR A 135 6.44 -7.82 15.10
C TYR A 135 4.97 -7.43 14.95
N VAL A 136 4.37 -7.03 16.07
CA VAL A 136 3.05 -6.40 16.14
C VAL A 136 3.18 -4.99 16.66
N HIS A 137 2.12 -4.18 16.50
CA HIS A 137 2.04 -2.87 17.16
C HIS A 137 3.20 -1.94 16.82
N LEU A 138 3.74 -2.04 15.62
CA LEU A 138 4.69 -1.08 15.06
C LEU A 138 4.16 -0.52 13.74
N PRO A 139 4.64 0.66 13.31
CA PRO A 139 4.29 1.19 12.00
C PRO A 139 4.55 0.16 10.90
N ASN A 140 3.60 0.00 10.00
CA ASN A 140 3.63 -0.95 8.89
C ASN A 140 3.55 -2.45 9.28
N SER A 141 3.11 -2.80 10.49
CA SER A 141 2.90 -4.22 10.88
C SER A 141 1.84 -4.95 10.05
N ALA A 142 0.94 -4.21 9.39
CA ALA A 142 -0.09 -4.77 8.52
C ALA A 142 0.32 -4.81 7.04
N THR A 143 1.52 -4.32 6.68
CA THR A 143 1.97 -4.20 5.28
C THR A 143 3.39 -4.69 5.03
N ASN A 144 4.27 -4.71 6.04
CA ASN A 144 5.61 -5.29 5.94
C ASN A 144 5.57 -6.82 6.03
N ASN A 145 6.54 -7.48 5.37
CA ASN A 145 6.66 -8.93 5.37
C ASN A 145 6.93 -9.50 6.77
N LYS A 146 7.65 -8.75 7.62
CA LYS A 146 7.90 -9.11 9.04
C LYS A 146 6.81 -8.63 9.99
N GLY A 147 5.73 -8.07 9.47
CA GLY A 147 4.56 -7.69 10.24
C GLY A 147 3.64 -8.89 10.44
N PHE A 148 3.32 -9.23 11.69
CA PHE A 148 2.54 -10.42 12.00
C PHE A 148 1.11 -10.38 11.42
N HIS A 149 0.47 -9.20 11.40
CA HIS A 149 -0.88 -9.08 10.83
C HIS A 149 -0.91 -9.24 9.31
N ASN A 150 0.16 -8.85 8.62
CA ASN A 150 0.33 -9.15 7.20
C ASN A 150 0.50 -10.65 6.97
N PHE A 151 1.32 -11.33 7.78
CA PHE A 151 1.47 -12.78 7.72
C PHE A 151 0.14 -13.51 7.98
N LEU A 152 -0.59 -13.12 9.03
CA LEU A 152 -1.86 -13.74 9.41
C LEU A 152 -2.92 -13.59 8.31
N GLU A 153 -2.95 -12.46 7.61
CA GLU A 153 -3.82 -12.26 6.44
C GLU A 153 -3.52 -13.27 5.32
N HIS A 154 -2.25 -13.45 4.96
CA HIS A 154 -1.83 -14.42 3.95
C HIS A 154 -2.11 -15.86 4.39
N PHE A 155 -1.86 -16.18 5.67
CA PHE A 155 -2.15 -17.49 6.27
C PHE A 155 -3.64 -17.83 6.21
N LEU A 156 -4.51 -16.84 6.35
CA LEU A 156 -5.96 -17.01 6.30
C LEU A 156 -6.54 -16.92 4.89
N HIS A 157 -5.71 -16.67 3.87
CA HIS A 157 -6.14 -16.42 2.49
C HIS A 157 -7.18 -15.29 2.38
N LEU A 158 -6.98 -14.22 3.17
CA LEU A 158 -7.84 -13.04 3.15
C LEU A 158 -7.22 -11.96 2.27
N GLU A 159 -8.04 -11.28 1.47
CA GLU A 159 -7.63 -10.11 0.69
C GLU A 159 -8.28 -8.86 1.27
N LEU A 160 -7.58 -8.14 2.15
CA LEU A 160 -8.17 -7.01 2.86
C LEU A 160 -8.17 -5.74 1.97
N PRO A 161 -9.33 -5.07 1.81
CA PRO A 161 -9.43 -3.92 0.93
C PRO A 161 -8.77 -2.67 1.52
N LEU A 162 -8.38 -1.73 0.63
CA LEU A 162 -8.04 -0.36 1.00
C LEU A 162 -9.31 0.47 1.17
N VAL A 163 -9.44 1.08 2.35
CA VAL A 163 -10.59 1.89 2.79
C VAL A 163 -10.14 3.30 3.18
N PRO A 164 -11.03 4.31 3.05
CA PRO A 164 -10.69 5.69 3.40
C PRO A 164 -10.47 5.85 4.91
N ALA A 165 -9.36 6.45 5.28
CA ALA A 165 -9.08 6.83 6.65
C ALA A 165 -9.63 8.22 6.98
N SER A 166 -9.60 8.58 8.27
CA SER A 166 -10.06 9.89 8.77
C SER A 166 -9.21 11.07 8.26
N ASP A 167 -7.98 10.80 7.80
CA ASP A 167 -7.05 11.75 7.19
C ASP A 167 -7.08 11.73 5.66
N ASP A 168 -8.15 11.18 5.06
CA ASP A 168 -8.35 11.02 3.61
C ASP A 168 -7.28 10.17 2.89
N VAL A 169 -6.38 9.53 3.65
CA VAL A 169 -5.43 8.55 3.12
C VAL A 169 -6.08 7.18 3.05
N ALA A 170 -5.92 6.46 1.94
CA ALA A 170 -6.38 5.08 1.86
C ALA A 170 -5.50 4.17 2.75
N ARG A 171 -6.11 3.46 3.69
CA ARG A 171 -5.44 2.49 4.58
C ARG A 171 -6.06 1.12 4.44
N LYS A 172 -5.29 0.07 4.72
CA LYS A 172 -5.78 -1.31 4.69
C LYS A 172 -6.80 -1.53 5.81
N LEU A 173 -7.88 -2.26 5.52
CA LEU A 173 -8.83 -2.68 6.55
C LEU A 173 -8.13 -3.67 7.49
N TYR A 174 -7.84 -3.24 8.71
CA TYR A 174 -7.07 -4.04 9.67
C TYR A 174 -7.84 -5.28 10.17
N LEU A 175 -7.15 -6.41 10.31
CA LEU A 175 -7.71 -7.66 10.86
C LEU A 175 -8.35 -7.44 12.24
N GLN A 176 -7.76 -6.58 13.06
CA GLN A 176 -8.29 -6.19 14.37
C GLN A 176 -9.77 -5.78 14.30
N LEU A 177 -10.15 -5.04 13.26
CA LEU A 177 -11.52 -4.55 13.10
C LEU A 177 -12.47 -5.68 12.71
N ILE A 178 -12.02 -6.62 11.88
CA ILE A 178 -12.80 -7.80 11.51
C ILE A 178 -12.98 -8.71 12.72
N PHE A 179 -11.90 -9.03 13.44
CA PHE A 179 -11.97 -9.88 14.63
C PHE A 179 -12.77 -9.25 15.77
N SER A 180 -12.92 -7.92 15.80
CA SER A 180 -13.78 -7.26 16.79
C SER A 180 -15.26 -7.63 16.67
N CYS A 181 -15.73 -8.08 15.50
CA CYS A 181 -17.10 -8.55 15.34
C CYS A 181 -17.28 -10.02 15.77
N MET A 182 -16.18 -10.76 15.90
CA MET A 182 -16.16 -12.17 16.28
C MET A 182 -16.00 -12.35 17.80
N PHE A 183 -15.73 -11.25 18.51
CA PHE A 183 -15.58 -11.23 19.96
C PHE A 183 -16.74 -10.49 20.61
N ILE A 184 -17.42 -11.14 21.56
CA ILE A 184 -18.44 -10.50 22.37
C ILE A 184 -17.94 -10.51 23.82
N GLU A 185 -17.63 -9.32 24.34
CA GLU A 185 -17.12 -9.17 25.70
C GLU A 185 -18.26 -9.23 26.73
N GLN A 186 -17.99 -9.77 27.93
CA GLN A 186 -18.99 -9.90 29.00
C GLN A 186 -19.61 -8.56 29.45
N LYS A 187 -18.82 -7.47 29.51
CA LYS A 187 -19.28 -6.19 30.06
C LYS A 187 -20.08 -5.34 29.07
N HIS A 188 -19.68 -5.35 27.81
CA HIS A 188 -20.24 -4.46 26.79
C HIS A 188 -20.97 -5.19 25.66
N GLY A 189 -20.90 -6.52 25.61
CA GLY A 189 -21.50 -7.34 24.55
C GLY A 189 -23.02 -7.33 24.49
N TRP A 190 -23.70 -6.86 25.54
CA TRP A 190 -25.15 -6.67 25.53
C TRP A 190 -25.61 -5.41 24.79
N ALA A 191 -24.72 -4.42 24.63
CA ALA A 191 -25.07 -3.11 24.08
C ALA A 191 -24.74 -2.98 22.59
N ASP A 192 -23.67 -3.62 22.12
CA ASP A 192 -23.19 -3.50 20.74
C ASP A 192 -22.37 -4.73 20.34
N ILE A 193 -22.56 -5.21 19.10
CA ILE A 193 -21.74 -6.29 18.51
C ILE A 193 -20.30 -5.82 18.31
N PHE A 194 -20.09 -4.51 18.11
CA PHE A 194 -18.78 -3.91 17.92
C PHE A 194 -18.24 -3.23 19.20
N SER A 195 -18.66 -3.68 20.38
CA SER A 195 -18.32 -3.02 21.63
C SER A 195 -16.81 -2.94 21.89
N GLY A 196 -16.04 -3.92 21.40
CA GLY A 196 -14.59 -3.97 21.49
C GLY A 196 -13.86 -3.41 20.26
N MET A 197 -14.52 -2.69 19.35
CA MET A 197 -13.85 -2.23 18.12
C MET A 197 -12.79 -1.15 18.41
N PRO A 198 -11.50 -1.38 18.07
CA PRO A 198 -10.45 -0.38 18.29
C PRO A 198 -10.56 0.79 17.29
N ILE A 199 -10.14 1.98 17.74
CA ILE A 199 -10.14 3.19 16.90
C ILE A 199 -8.82 3.27 16.15
N LEU A 200 -8.81 2.80 14.89
CA LEU A 200 -7.62 2.75 14.02
C LEU A 200 -7.61 3.84 12.92
N GLY A 201 -8.41 4.90 13.10
CA GLY A 201 -8.48 6.03 12.18
C GLY A 201 -9.09 5.70 10.82
N ILE A 202 -9.91 4.65 10.73
CA ILE A 202 -10.70 4.33 9.53
C ILE A 202 -12.05 5.04 9.60
N ARG A 203 -12.50 5.62 8.49
CA ARG A 203 -13.81 6.29 8.43
C ARG A 203 -14.93 5.24 8.37
N GLU A 204 -15.93 5.39 9.23
CA GLU A 204 -17.08 4.48 9.33
C GLU A 204 -16.68 2.99 9.49
N SER A 205 -15.70 2.69 10.35
CA SER A 205 -15.12 1.34 10.51
C SER A 205 -16.15 0.20 10.59
N LYS A 206 -17.23 0.38 11.37
CA LYS A 206 -18.30 -0.63 11.51
C LYS A 206 -18.95 -0.98 10.17
N LYS A 207 -19.29 0.04 9.37
CA LYS A 207 -19.88 -0.13 8.04
C LYS A 207 -18.92 -0.88 7.14
N ARG A 208 -17.64 -0.48 7.10
CA ARG A 208 -16.62 -1.12 6.25
C ARG A 208 -16.37 -2.59 6.60
N VAL A 209 -16.38 -2.92 7.88
CA VAL A 209 -16.24 -4.31 8.34
C VAL A 209 -17.44 -5.15 7.90
N ILE A 210 -18.67 -4.64 8.05
CA ILE A 210 -19.89 -5.35 7.58
C ILE A 210 -19.86 -5.54 6.06
N GLU A 211 -19.49 -4.50 5.31
CA GLU A 211 -19.36 -4.57 3.86
C GLU A 211 -18.38 -5.66 3.44
N PHE A 212 -17.23 -5.76 4.13
CA PHE A 212 -16.24 -6.81 3.86
C PHE A 212 -16.75 -8.21 4.20
N ILE A 213 -17.31 -8.41 5.41
CA ILE A 213 -17.77 -9.73 5.86
C ILE A 213 -18.90 -10.27 5.00
N LEU A 214 -19.83 -9.40 4.60
CA LEU A 214 -20.94 -9.77 3.72
C LEU A 214 -20.56 -9.77 2.24
N SER A 215 -19.31 -9.45 1.89
CA SER A 215 -18.83 -9.36 0.51
C SER A 215 -19.69 -8.44 -0.35
N LEU A 216 -19.98 -7.22 0.14
CA LEU A 216 -20.75 -6.21 -0.58
C LEU A 216 -19.85 -5.41 -1.52
N ASP A 217 -20.30 -5.21 -2.76
CA ASP A 217 -19.58 -4.44 -3.80
C ASP A 217 -19.60 -2.92 -3.58
N THR A 218 -19.99 -2.43 -2.39
CA THR A 218 -20.14 -1.00 -2.13
C THR A 218 -18.82 -0.25 -2.25
N LEU A 219 -17.73 -0.83 -1.76
CA LEU A 219 -16.38 -0.25 -1.87
C LEU A 219 -15.92 -0.13 -3.33
N GLU A 220 -16.16 -1.14 -4.15
CA GLU A 220 -15.85 -1.07 -5.58
C GLU A 220 -16.70 -0.02 -6.29
N ASN A 221 -18.00 0.02 -5.98
CA ASN A 221 -18.93 0.96 -6.59
C ASN A 221 -18.60 2.40 -6.20
N GLU A 222 -18.19 2.65 -4.96
CA GLU A 222 -17.70 3.96 -4.51
C GLU A 222 -16.45 4.37 -5.31
N LYS A 223 -15.46 3.49 -5.48
CA LYS A 223 -14.26 3.76 -6.29
C LYS A 223 -14.60 4.03 -7.76
N LYS A 224 -15.46 3.21 -8.37
CA LYS A 224 -15.92 3.40 -9.76
C LYS A 224 -16.63 4.74 -9.92
N LYS A 225 -17.48 5.12 -8.96
CA LYS A 225 -18.19 6.41 -8.96
C LYS A 225 -17.24 7.60 -8.86
N GLU A 226 -16.23 7.52 -8.00
CA GLU A 226 -15.20 8.56 -7.88
C GLU A 226 -14.38 8.69 -9.16
N HIS A 227 -13.96 7.56 -9.75
CA HIS A 227 -13.25 7.55 -11.03
C HIS A 227 -14.07 8.20 -12.15
N LEU A 228 -15.35 7.84 -12.27
CA LEU A 228 -16.26 8.43 -13.27
C LEU A 228 -16.45 9.94 -13.07
N ARG A 229 -16.56 10.41 -11.83
CA ARG A 229 -16.61 11.86 -11.52
C ARG A 229 -15.33 12.58 -11.92
N ASN A 230 -14.17 11.97 -11.70
CA ASN A 230 -12.89 12.55 -12.12
C ASN A 230 -12.79 12.63 -13.65
N LEU A 231 -13.23 11.58 -14.36
CA LEU A 231 -13.30 11.60 -15.82
C LEU A 231 -14.27 12.67 -16.33
N GLU A 232 -15.46 12.78 -15.73
CA GLU A 232 -16.44 13.82 -16.05
C GLU A 232 -15.83 15.22 -15.89
N ASN A 233 -15.13 15.47 -14.78
CA ASN A 233 -14.44 16.75 -14.54
C ASN A 233 -13.34 17.03 -15.57
N GLN A 234 -12.57 16.02 -15.98
CA GLN A 234 -11.55 16.15 -17.02
C GLN A 234 -12.14 16.44 -18.39
N ILE A 235 -13.25 15.79 -18.76
CA ILE A 235 -13.94 16.05 -20.03
C ILE A 235 -14.49 17.48 -20.02
N ASN A 236 -15.11 17.90 -18.92
CA ASN A 236 -15.61 19.26 -18.75
C ASN A 236 -14.50 20.32 -18.83
N SER A 237 -13.33 20.08 -18.22
CA SER A 237 -12.21 21.03 -18.29
C SER A 237 -11.60 21.10 -19.69
N LYS A 238 -11.41 19.96 -20.36
CA LYS A 238 -10.93 19.90 -21.76
C LYS A 238 -11.89 20.61 -22.71
N TRP A 239 -13.20 20.38 -22.57
CA TRP A 239 -14.22 21.05 -23.38
C TRP A 239 -14.16 22.57 -23.21
N ARG A 240 -14.10 23.05 -21.96
CA ARG A 240 -13.96 24.50 -21.69
C ARG A 240 -12.69 25.08 -22.30
N ALA A 241 -11.56 24.38 -22.18
CA ALA A 241 -10.31 24.83 -22.78
C ALA A 241 -10.37 24.89 -24.31
N LEU A 242 -10.96 23.87 -24.96
CA LEU A 242 -11.16 23.87 -26.41
C LEU A 242 -12.11 24.97 -26.86
N GLY A 243 -13.22 25.19 -26.13
CA GLY A 243 -14.16 26.28 -26.40
C GLY A 243 -13.49 27.65 -26.30
N GLN A 244 -12.69 27.88 -25.25
CA GLN A 244 -11.92 29.12 -25.09
C GLN A 244 -10.88 29.31 -26.20
N LEU A 245 -10.14 28.26 -26.57
CA LEU A 245 -9.17 28.34 -27.69
C LEU A 245 -9.84 28.68 -29.02
N LEU A 246 -11.03 28.13 -29.26
CA LEU A 246 -11.85 28.44 -30.43
C LEU A 246 -12.29 29.91 -30.41
N GLU A 247 -12.83 30.38 -29.29
CA GLU A 247 -13.24 31.78 -29.11
C GLU A 247 -12.05 32.74 -29.26
N ASP A 248 -10.90 32.45 -28.64
CA ASP A 248 -9.68 33.26 -28.74
C ASP A 248 -9.16 33.33 -30.19
N SER A 249 -9.18 32.21 -30.90
CA SER A 249 -8.75 32.14 -32.30
C SER A 249 -9.70 32.90 -33.21
N ALA A 250 -11.01 32.81 -32.97
CA ALA A 250 -12.02 33.56 -33.69
C ALA A 250 -11.89 35.07 -33.41
N ASN A 251 -11.73 35.47 -32.15
CA ASN A 251 -11.58 36.86 -31.72
C ASN A 251 -10.32 37.51 -32.31
N LYS A 252 -9.19 36.79 -32.39
CA LYS A 252 -7.97 37.27 -33.08
C LYS A 252 -8.21 37.68 -34.53
N GLN A 253 -9.17 37.02 -35.20
CA GLN A 253 -9.53 37.27 -36.59
C GLN A 253 -10.79 38.13 -36.77
N LEU A 254 -11.31 38.72 -35.68
CA LEU A 254 -12.58 39.48 -35.64
C LEU A 254 -13.81 38.65 -36.05
N CYS A 255 -13.77 37.34 -35.78
CA CYS A 255 -14.87 36.41 -36.03
C CYS A 255 -15.63 36.07 -34.74
N SER A 256 -16.93 35.83 -34.86
CA SER A 256 -17.80 35.31 -33.79
C SER A 256 -18.23 33.87 -34.07
N ILE A 257 -18.31 33.05 -33.03
CA ILE A 257 -18.79 31.66 -33.11
C ILE A 257 -20.24 31.64 -32.66
N ASN A 258 -21.11 31.06 -33.48
CA ASN A 258 -22.51 30.85 -33.16
C ASN A 258 -22.77 29.37 -32.86
N ALA A 259 -23.65 29.13 -31.88
CA ALA A 259 -24.18 27.81 -31.51
C ALA A 259 -23.19 26.77 -30.92
N LEU A 260 -22.05 27.20 -30.37
CA LEU A 260 -21.18 26.29 -29.61
C LEU A 260 -21.83 25.90 -28.26
N PRO A 261 -21.95 24.61 -27.92
CA PRO A 261 -22.46 24.19 -26.62
C PRO A 261 -21.53 24.59 -25.45
N LEU A 262 -22.11 25.11 -24.38
CA LEU A 262 -21.37 25.49 -23.16
C LEU A 262 -20.90 24.29 -22.33
N THR A 263 -21.56 23.15 -22.47
CA THR A 263 -21.22 21.88 -21.80
C THR A 263 -20.94 20.80 -22.84
N PRO A 264 -20.01 19.87 -22.55
CA PRO A 264 -19.74 18.75 -23.44
C PRO A 264 -21.01 17.91 -23.61
N ARG A 265 -21.42 17.76 -24.86
CA ARG A 265 -22.55 16.94 -25.28
C ARG A 265 -22.11 16.13 -26.48
N ILE A 266 -22.67 14.93 -26.65
CA ILE A 266 -22.52 14.16 -27.88
C ILE A 266 -23.12 14.99 -29.02
N LEU A 267 -22.28 15.42 -29.97
CA LEU A 267 -22.67 16.20 -31.13
C LEU A 267 -23.03 15.26 -32.27
N ASN A 268 -24.22 15.41 -32.83
CA ASN A 268 -24.61 14.73 -34.06
C ASN A 268 -24.22 15.60 -35.27
N GLU A 269 -24.23 15.03 -36.48
CA GLU A 269 -23.93 15.77 -37.73
C GLU A 269 -24.80 17.05 -37.88
N ALA A 270 -26.05 16.99 -37.44
CA ALA A 270 -26.98 18.13 -37.46
C ALA A 270 -26.64 19.23 -36.41
N ASP A 271 -25.88 18.90 -35.37
CA ASP A 271 -25.41 19.89 -34.39
C ASP A 271 -24.11 20.54 -34.89
N LEU A 272 -23.24 19.78 -35.56
CA LEU A 272 -22.04 20.28 -36.21
C LEU A 272 -22.38 21.28 -37.32
N SER A 273 -23.41 21.02 -38.12
CA SER A 273 -23.86 21.93 -39.17
C SER A 273 -24.46 23.25 -38.65
N ARG A 274 -24.76 23.34 -37.35
CA ARG A 274 -25.26 24.57 -36.71
C ARG A 274 -24.13 25.46 -36.20
N ILE A 275 -22.94 24.89 -35.98
CA ILE A 275 -21.77 25.64 -35.53
C ILE A 275 -21.25 26.42 -36.73
N SER A 276 -21.54 27.73 -36.76
CA SER A 276 -21.05 28.63 -37.79
C SER A 276 -20.11 29.65 -37.18
N ILE A 277 -19.01 29.92 -37.88
CA ILE A 277 -18.07 30.97 -37.53
C ILE A 277 -18.29 32.09 -38.55
N ASN A 278 -18.61 33.28 -38.05
CA ASN A 278 -18.98 34.43 -38.89
C ASN A 278 -17.98 35.57 -38.67
N LYS A 279 -17.62 36.29 -39.73
CA LYS A 279 -16.85 37.53 -39.64
C LYS A 279 -17.81 38.70 -39.91
N GLY A 280 -18.28 39.35 -38.85
CA GLY A 280 -19.38 40.31 -38.94
C GLY A 280 -20.71 39.62 -39.30
N ASN A 281 -21.25 39.88 -40.50
CA ASN A 281 -22.52 39.32 -40.99
C ASN A 281 -22.36 38.20 -42.03
N ILE A 282 -21.14 37.75 -42.32
CA ILE A 282 -20.83 36.84 -43.42
C ILE A 282 -20.20 35.55 -42.85
N SER A 283 -20.59 34.38 -43.37
CA SER A 283 -19.99 33.09 -43.03
C SER A 283 -18.51 33.05 -43.44
N ILE A 284 -17.65 32.33 -42.72
CA ILE A 284 -16.25 32.14 -43.12
C ILE A 284 -16.13 31.59 -44.56
N GLU A 285 -17.02 30.70 -44.98
CA GLU A 285 -16.99 30.11 -46.33
C GLU A 285 -17.24 31.14 -47.44
N ASP A 286 -18.20 32.04 -47.21
CA ASP A 286 -18.51 33.16 -48.10
C ASP A 286 -17.39 34.22 -48.09
N TYR A 287 -16.71 34.37 -46.95
CA TYR A 287 -15.56 35.26 -46.85
C TYR A 287 -14.33 34.68 -47.56
N ILE A 288 -14.06 33.39 -47.44
CA ILE A 288 -12.97 32.70 -48.16
C ILE A 288 -13.22 32.75 -49.66
N SER A 289 -14.45 32.49 -50.11
CA SER A 289 -14.79 32.57 -51.53
C SER A 289 -14.67 33.98 -52.08
N SER A 290 -15.05 35.02 -51.33
CA SER A 290 -14.82 36.41 -51.75
C SER A 290 -13.33 36.77 -51.82
N LEU A 291 -12.51 36.30 -50.88
CA LEU A 291 -11.05 36.43 -50.93
C LEU A 291 -10.43 35.64 -52.08
N GLN A 292 -10.95 34.46 -52.42
CA GLN A 292 -10.49 33.69 -53.59
C GLN A 292 -10.84 34.38 -54.89
N ILE A 293 -12.01 35.02 -54.97
CA ILE A 293 -12.38 35.85 -56.12
C ILE A 293 -11.45 37.06 -56.22
N GLU A 294 -11.15 37.72 -55.10
CA GLU A 294 -10.20 38.83 -55.05
C GLU A 294 -8.78 38.40 -55.42
N TYR A 295 -8.33 37.24 -54.94
CA TYR A 295 -7.06 36.62 -55.31
C TYR A 295 -7.01 36.28 -56.80
N ASN A 296 -8.05 35.66 -57.36
CA ASN A 296 -8.12 35.33 -58.78
C ASN A 296 -8.12 36.60 -59.65
N ASN A 297 -8.74 37.68 -59.17
CA ASN A 297 -8.68 38.99 -59.81
C ASN A 297 -7.27 39.60 -59.73
N LEU A 298 -6.55 39.42 -58.63
CA LEU A 298 -5.15 39.81 -58.49
C LEU A 298 -4.21 38.93 -59.34
N MET A 299 -4.55 37.66 -59.56
CA MET A 299 -3.81 36.73 -60.43
C MET A 299 -3.90 37.11 -61.93
N GLN A 300 -4.87 37.96 -62.33
CA GLN A 300 -4.93 38.54 -63.67
C GLN A 300 -3.90 39.67 -63.88
N LEU A 301 -3.26 40.17 -62.82
CA LEU A 301 -2.05 40.97 -62.94
C LEU A 301 -0.86 40.00 -63.05
N THR A 302 -0.37 39.83 -64.27
CA THR A 302 0.81 39.03 -64.58
C THR A 302 1.97 39.42 -63.65
N PRO A 303 2.54 38.47 -62.88
CA PRO A 303 3.83 38.72 -62.28
C PRO A 303 4.84 38.82 -63.42
N LYS A 304 5.63 39.89 -63.44
CA LYS A 304 6.88 39.88 -64.21
C LYS A 304 7.72 38.74 -63.65
N ILE A 305 7.88 37.69 -64.44
CA ILE A 305 8.93 36.69 -64.25
C ILE A 305 10.23 37.47 -64.30
N VAL A 306 10.83 37.68 -63.14
CA VAL A 306 12.23 38.09 -63.05
C VAL A 306 13.01 36.79 -62.99
N ASP A 307 13.87 36.61 -63.98
CA ASP A 307 14.85 35.54 -64.05
C ASP A 307 15.65 35.48 -62.75
N ASN A 308 15.39 34.46 -61.94
CA ASN A 308 16.23 34.13 -60.79
C ASN A 308 16.35 32.61 -60.60
N PHE A 309 16.22 31.85 -61.69
CA PHE A 309 16.30 30.39 -61.69
C PHE A 309 17.58 29.89 -61.03
N ASP A 310 18.73 30.53 -61.28
CA ASP A 310 20.01 30.12 -60.71
C ASP A 310 20.11 30.39 -59.20
N GLN A 311 19.59 31.53 -58.70
CA GLN A 311 19.56 31.83 -57.26
C GLN A 311 18.58 30.93 -56.51
N ILE A 312 17.43 30.62 -57.10
CA ILE A 312 16.45 29.69 -56.51
C ILE A 312 17.01 28.28 -56.46
N GLN A 313 17.79 27.85 -57.47
CA GLN A 313 18.45 26.55 -57.48
C GLN A 313 19.56 26.44 -56.42
N GLU A 314 20.32 27.51 -56.18
CA GLU A 314 21.28 27.59 -55.07
C GLU A 314 20.58 27.55 -53.70
N GLU A 315 19.52 28.34 -53.50
CA GLU A 315 18.71 28.30 -52.27
C GLU A 315 18.10 26.92 -52.04
N LEU A 316 17.62 26.24 -53.08
CA LEU A 316 17.05 24.89 -52.97
C LEU A 316 18.11 23.87 -52.53
N ASN A 317 19.32 23.95 -53.08
CA ASN A 317 20.44 23.08 -52.69
C ASN A 317 20.92 23.36 -51.25
N GLU A 318 20.91 24.62 -50.80
CA GLU A 318 21.22 24.95 -49.41
C GLU A 318 20.16 24.42 -48.45
N ILE A 319 18.88 24.53 -48.84
CA ILE A 319 17.75 24.00 -48.06
C ILE A 319 17.84 22.46 -48.00
N GLU A 320 18.10 21.76 -49.10
CA GLU A 320 18.30 20.30 -49.09
C GLU A 320 19.48 19.88 -48.20
N LYS A 321 20.61 20.59 -48.26
CA LYS A 321 21.75 20.33 -47.36
C LYS A 321 21.35 20.54 -45.90
N SER A 322 20.65 21.63 -45.58
CA SER A 322 20.19 21.90 -44.22
C SER A 322 19.22 20.82 -43.73
N MET A 323 18.34 20.32 -44.61
CA MET A 323 17.40 19.26 -44.32
C MET A 323 18.13 17.94 -43.98
N THR A 324 19.16 17.57 -44.75
CA THR A 324 19.98 16.38 -44.43
C THR A 324 20.73 16.52 -43.10
N THR A 325 21.19 17.72 -42.74
CA THR A 325 21.81 17.94 -41.42
C THR A 325 20.80 17.81 -40.30
N PHE A 326 19.59 18.37 -40.46
CA PHE A 326 18.53 18.24 -39.47
C PHE A 326 18.08 16.78 -39.30
N GLU A 327 17.97 16.00 -40.37
CA GLU A 327 17.65 14.56 -40.28
C GLU A 327 18.70 13.78 -39.49
N ARG A 328 19.99 14.11 -39.66
CA ARG A 328 21.07 13.49 -38.90
C ARG A 328 20.98 13.86 -37.42
N ASP A 329 20.75 15.13 -37.12
CA ASP A 329 20.64 15.62 -35.76
C ASP A 329 19.41 15.01 -35.06
N ILE A 330 18.28 14.87 -35.76
CA ILE A 330 17.09 14.16 -35.26
C ILE A 330 17.43 12.71 -34.88
N ARG A 331 18.16 11.97 -35.73
CA ARG A 331 18.57 10.60 -35.41
C ARG A 331 19.47 10.55 -34.17
N GLN A 332 20.42 11.46 -34.07
CA GLN A 332 21.29 11.55 -32.91
C GLN A 332 20.49 11.83 -31.62
N TYR A 333 19.52 12.74 -31.67
CA TYR A 333 18.65 13.01 -30.52
C TYR A 333 17.79 11.80 -30.17
N ILE A 334 17.23 11.08 -31.15
CA ILE A 334 16.48 9.84 -30.91
C ILE A 334 17.35 8.80 -30.20
N ASP A 335 18.58 8.59 -30.65
CA ASP A 335 19.51 7.63 -30.04
C ASP A 335 19.89 8.04 -28.61
N MET A 336 20.12 9.34 -28.38
CA MET A 336 20.39 9.88 -27.04
C MET A 336 19.19 9.69 -26.10
N THR A 337 17.98 9.99 -26.55
CA THR A 337 16.76 9.79 -25.76
C THR A 337 16.54 8.31 -25.43
N ALA A 338 16.79 7.41 -26.39
CA ALA A 338 16.68 5.97 -26.15
C ALA A 338 17.70 5.47 -25.11
N ALA A 339 18.93 5.98 -25.15
CA ALA A 339 19.97 5.67 -24.16
C ALA A 339 19.61 6.20 -22.76
N GLU A 340 19.08 7.42 -22.67
CA GLU A 340 18.60 8.01 -21.42
C GLU A 340 17.41 7.22 -20.84
N ASP A 341 16.44 6.83 -21.66
CA ASP A 341 15.30 6.01 -21.23
C ASP A 341 15.74 4.65 -20.66
N LEU A 342 16.73 4.01 -21.27
CA LEU A 342 17.33 2.78 -20.74
C LEU A 342 18.03 3.01 -19.41
N SER A 343 18.78 4.12 -19.29
CA SER A 343 19.44 4.52 -18.04
C SER A 343 18.41 4.76 -16.93
N ILE A 344 17.34 5.50 -17.22
CA ILE A 344 16.23 5.77 -16.29
C ILE A 344 15.60 4.47 -15.82
N LYS A 345 15.27 3.54 -16.73
CA LYS A 345 14.73 2.22 -16.37
C LYS A 345 15.67 1.45 -15.44
N SER A 346 16.97 1.45 -15.74
CA SER A 346 17.95 0.78 -14.89
C SER A 346 18.06 1.40 -13.49
N LEU A 347 18.03 2.74 -13.41
CA LEU A 347 18.06 3.48 -12.15
C LEU A 347 16.79 3.24 -11.32
N ILE A 348 15.62 3.18 -11.95
CA ILE A 348 14.35 2.84 -11.29
C ILE A 348 14.44 1.44 -10.66
N ASN A 349 14.90 0.44 -11.40
CA ASN A 349 15.06 -0.92 -10.87
C ASN A 349 16.07 -0.97 -9.71
N ASN A 350 17.20 -0.27 -9.83
CA ASN A 350 18.20 -0.19 -8.77
C ASN A 350 17.63 0.49 -7.51
N LEU A 351 16.85 1.56 -7.68
CA LEU A 351 16.17 2.21 -6.56
C LEU A 351 15.16 1.28 -5.87
N GLU A 352 14.44 0.46 -6.62
CA GLU A 352 13.51 -0.52 -6.06
C GLU A 352 14.25 -1.57 -5.21
N ILE A 353 15.36 -2.11 -5.71
CA ILE A 353 16.21 -3.06 -4.98
C ILE A 353 16.75 -2.41 -3.70
N ILE A 354 17.34 -1.21 -3.80
CA ILE A 354 17.89 -0.49 -2.64
C ILE A 354 16.80 -0.19 -1.61
N ASN A 355 15.60 0.20 -2.04
CA ASN A 355 14.49 0.47 -1.13
C ASN A 355 14.03 -0.80 -0.40
N ASN A 356 13.97 -1.94 -1.09
CA ASN A 356 13.68 -3.24 -0.48
C ASN A 356 14.78 -3.63 0.53
N ASP A 357 16.05 -3.43 0.20
CA ASP A 357 17.16 -3.70 1.12
C ASP A 357 17.14 -2.81 2.35
N ILE A 358 16.87 -1.50 2.20
CA ILE A 358 16.70 -0.57 3.31
C ILE A 358 15.54 -1.00 4.20
N ARG A 359 14.40 -1.42 3.62
CA ARG A 359 13.24 -1.91 4.36
C ARG A 359 13.58 -3.17 5.14
N ASN A 360 14.22 -4.14 4.51
CA ASN A 360 14.66 -5.39 5.12
C ASN A 360 15.65 -5.14 6.26
N ASN A 361 16.63 -4.24 6.07
CA ASN A 361 17.60 -3.88 7.11
C ASN A 361 16.95 -3.16 8.30
N LYS A 362 15.99 -2.25 8.04
CA LYS A 362 15.22 -1.61 9.12
C LYS A 362 14.40 -2.62 9.91
N ASP A 363 13.78 -3.58 9.22
CA ASP A 363 12.99 -4.64 9.87
C ASP A 363 13.89 -5.60 10.66
N ALA A 364 15.05 -6.00 10.12
CA ALA A 364 16.04 -6.81 10.83
C ALA A 364 16.58 -6.10 12.09
N ALA A 365 16.90 -4.81 11.99
CA ALA A 365 17.33 -4.00 13.12
C ALA A 365 16.23 -3.89 14.20
N ARG A 366 14.96 -3.77 13.77
CA ARG A 366 13.81 -3.78 14.70
C ARG A 366 13.67 -5.12 15.41
N LEU A 367 13.72 -6.24 14.68
CA LEU A 367 13.60 -7.58 15.28
C LEU A 367 14.70 -7.85 16.31
N ARG A 368 15.94 -7.43 16.03
CA ARG A 368 17.04 -7.55 17.00
C ARG A 368 16.84 -6.70 18.25
N ASN A 369 16.41 -5.45 18.09
CA ASN A 369 16.10 -4.59 19.24
C ASN A 369 14.95 -5.15 20.10
N LEU A 370 14.07 -5.95 19.51
CA LEU A 370 12.97 -6.62 20.21
C LEU A 370 13.36 -7.97 20.84
N GLY A 371 14.60 -8.45 20.64
CA GLY A 371 15.09 -9.68 21.25
C GLY A 371 15.06 -10.94 20.38
N SER A 372 14.96 -10.80 19.06
CA SER A 372 15.09 -11.95 18.15
C SER A 372 16.53 -12.49 18.15
N GLU A 373 16.69 -13.78 18.47
CA GLU A 373 17.97 -14.50 18.45
C GLU A 373 18.27 -15.14 17.08
N LEU A 374 17.33 -15.06 16.13
CA LEU A 374 17.57 -15.53 14.77
C LEU A 374 18.68 -14.69 14.15
N ASN A 375 19.76 -15.36 13.73
CA ASN A 375 20.79 -14.76 12.89
C ASN A 375 20.14 -14.25 11.61
N CYS A 376 19.64 -13.01 11.60
CA CYS A 376 19.33 -12.30 10.38
C CYS A 376 20.65 -12.20 9.60
N LEU A 377 20.86 -13.12 8.66
CA LEU A 377 22.03 -13.24 7.80
C LEU A 377 22.31 -11.96 6.98
N SER A 378 21.46 -10.94 7.04
CA SER A 378 21.64 -9.69 6.32
C SER A 378 22.61 -8.69 6.96
N SER A 379 23.01 -8.85 8.22
CA SER A 379 23.86 -7.82 8.87
C SER A 379 25.36 -8.11 8.89
N LEU A 380 25.78 -9.35 8.65
CA LEU A 380 27.21 -9.71 8.74
C LEU A 380 27.98 -9.23 7.50
N ASP A 381 27.29 -9.02 6.38
CA ASP A 381 27.93 -8.63 5.13
C ASP A 381 28.24 -7.12 5.02
N ILE A 382 27.60 -6.26 5.81
CA ILE A 382 27.84 -4.80 5.71
C ILE A 382 29.16 -4.41 6.37
N TYR A 383 29.56 -5.04 7.48
CA TYR A 383 30.86 -4.75 8.11
C TYR A 383 32.04 -5.35 7.34
N ALA A 384 31.87 -6.49 6.67
CA ALA A 384 32.92 -7.10 5.86
C ALA A 384 33.16 -6.34 4.55
N LEU A 385 32.11 -5.85 3.87
CA LEU A 385 32.25 -5.09 2.63
C LEU A 385 32.84 -3.68 2.84
N PHE A 386 32.56 -3.02 3.97
CA PHE A 386 33.13 -1.71 4.27
C PHE A 386 34.65 -1.76 4.54
N VAL A 387 35.13 -2.84 5.18
CA VAL A 387 36.57 -3.03 5.43
C VAL A 387 37.31 -3.41 4.15
N ILE A 388 36.68 -4.16 3.23
CA ILE A 388 37.29 -4.52 1.94
C ILE A 388 37.33 -3.31 0.98
N SER A 389 36.35 -2.40 1.03
CA SER A 389 36.37 -1.20 0.16
C SER A 389 37.41 -0.17 0.60
N LEU A 390 37.62 0.02 1.91
CA LEU A 390 38.68 0.90 2.42
C LEU A 390 40.10 0.36 2.12
N PHE A 391 40.29 -0.96 2.12
CA PHE A 391 41.59 -1.54 1.76
C PHE A 391 41.91 -1.46 0.25
N LYS A 392 40.89 -1.47 -0.62
CA LYS A 392 41.10 -1.32 -2.08
C LYS A 392 41.41 0.11 -2.51
N ILE A 393 40.92 1.12 -1.79
CA ILE A 393 41.20 2.53 -2.12
C ILE A 393 42.64 2.91 -1.75
N HIS A 394 43.21 2.34 -0.68
CA HIS A 394 44.59 2.63 -0.29
C HIS A 394 45.68 1.99 -1.17
N TYR A 395 45.38 0.93 -1.93
CA TYR A 395 46.37 0.29 -2.81
C TYR A 395 46.40 0.84 -4.24
N CYS A 396 45.40 1.61 -4.69
CA CYS A 396 45.40 2.21 -6.04
C CYS A 396 46.11 3.56 -6.15
N GLN A 397 46.62 4.13 -5.05
CA GLN A 397 47.31 5.43 -5.06
C GLN A 397 48.85 5.34 -4.99
N ILE A 398 49.44 4.14 -5.00
CA ILE A 398 50.91 3.95 -4.89
C ILE A 398 51.58 3.58 -6.23
N LEU A 399 50.84 3.47 -7.34
CA LEU A 399 51.40 3.02 -8.63
C LEU A 399 51.35 4.06 -9.77
N ILE A 400 51.43 5.35 -9.43
CA ILE A 400 51.70 6.43 -10.40
C ILE A 400 52.68 7.44 -9.76
N ILE A 401 53.96 7.05 -9.66
CA ILE A 401 55.16 7.91 -9.77
C ILE A 401 56.25 7.07 -10.43
#